data_AF-A0A538U8L6-F1
#
_entry.id   AF-A0A538U8L6-F1
#
_cell.length_a   1.000
_cell.length_b   1.000
_cell.length_c   1.000
_cell.angle_alpha   90.00
_cell.angle_beta   90.00
_cell.angle_gamma   90.00
#
_symmetry.space_group_name_H-M   'P 1'
#
loop_
_entity.id
_entity.type
_entity.pdbx_description
1 polymer ?
#
loop_
_entity_poly.entity_id
_entity_poly.type
_entity_poly.pdbx_seq_one_letter_code
_entity_poly.pdbx_strand_id
1 'polypeptide(L)'
;MALIYGQTARHAFVTYDDIGYFVQNPHVAAGLTWEGIGWAFTHAYAANWHPLTWVSHMLDCQLFGVGDRSAGAHHLVSAGIHAVNAVLLYQLLGSTTGARWTSAWVALAFAVHPLRVESVAWASERKDVLSGFFFFLTLRAYAWHVARPSAARMA
;
A
#
# COMPACT_ATOMS: atom_id res chain seq x y z
N MET A 1 -5.10 -3.97 13.97
CA MET A 1 -3.92 -3.61 13.16
C MET A 1 -2.71 -3.29 14.03
N ALA A 2 -2.78 -2.30 14.91
CA ALA A 2 -1.65 -1.93 15.79
C ALA A 2 -1.10 -3.09 16.66
N LEU A 3 -1.96 -3.91 17.25
CA LEU A 3 -1.51 -5.06 18.07
C LEU A 3 -0.91 -6.22 17.26
N ILE A 4 -1.29 -6.36 15.98
CA ILE A 4 -0.88 -7.50 15.13
C ILE A 4 0.38 -7.13 14.34
N TYR A 5 0.35 -5.99 13.64
CA TYR A 5 1.48 -5.53 12.83
C TYR A 5 2.42 -4.60 13.58
N GLY A 6 2.10 -4.13 14.79
CA GLY A 6 3.02 -3.28 15.56
C GLY A 6 4.35 -3.97 15.93
N GLN A 7 4.38 -5.31 15.94
CA GLN A 7 5.62 -6.07 16.14
C GLN A 7 6.58 -5.95 14.95
N THR A 8 6.10 -5.66 13.73
CA THR A 8 6.97 -5.49 12.56
C THR A 8 7.86 -4.26 12.65
N ALA A 9 7.53 -3.31 13.53
CA ALA A 9 8.41 -2.19 13.86
C ALA A 9 9.76 -2.62 14.46
N ARG A 10 9.85 -3.86 14.98
CA ARG A 10 11.08 -4.44 15.55
C ARG A 10 11.77 -5.42 14.61
N HIS A 11 11.21 -5.65 13.42
CA HIS A 11 11.81 -6.56 12.44
C HIS A 11 12.85 -5.82 11.59
N ALA A 12 13.96 -6.51 11.32
CA ALA A 12 14.93 -6.09 10.32
C ALA A 12 14.42 -6.43 8.91
N PHE A 13 15.04 -5.84 7.90
CA PHE A 13 14.80 -6.20 6.51
C PHE A 13 15.06 -7.70 6.29
N VAL A 14 14.22 -8.35 5.49
CA VAL A 14 14.43 -9.74 5.10
C VAL A 14 15.54 -9.78 4.06
N THR A 15 16.61 -10.53 4.34
CA THR A 15 17.87 -10.59 3.57
C THR A 15 17.74 -11.10 2.12
N TYR A 16 16.53 -11.41 1.65
CA TYR A 16 16.28 -11.92 0.30
C TYR A 16 16.02 -10.77 -0.69
N ASP A 17 14.84 -10.14 -0.64
CA ASP A 17 14.44 -9.12 -1.63
C ASP A 17 14.65 -7.67 -1.14
N ASP A 18 14.58 -7.41 0.17
CA ASP A 18 14.60 -6.04 0.72
C ASP A 18 15.97 -5.37 0.51
N ILE A 19 17.06 -6.13 0.60
CA ILE A 19 18.41 -5.60 0.35
C ILE A 19 18.54 -5.12 -1.10
N GLY A 20 17.99 -5.90 -2.05
CA GLY A 20 17.95 -5.54 -3.47
C GLY A 20 17.11 -4.29 -3.75
N TYR A 21 15.93 -4.18 -3.11
CA TYR A 21 14.99 -3.07 -3.34
C TYR A 21 15.43 -1.74 -2.73
N PHE A 22 16.00 -1.78 -1.52
CA PHE A 22 16.21 -0.57 -0.70
C PHE A 22 17.67 -0.17 -0.58
N VAL A 23 18.56 -1.15 -0.40
CA VAL A 23 19.98 -0.90 -0.09
C VAL A 23 20.82 -0.87 -1.37
N GLN A 24 20.53 -1.75 -2.32
CA GLN A 24 21.30 -1.88 -3.56
C GLN A 24 20.74 -1.09 -4.74
N ASN A 25 19.58 -0.43 -4.58
CA ASN A 25 19.01 0.44 -5.59
C ASN A 25 19.37 1.91 -5.29
N PRO A 26 20.36 2.50 -5.98
CA PRO A 26 20.82 3.87 -5.69
C PRO A 26 19.74 4.92 -5.97
N HIS A 27 18.82 4.68 -6.92
CA HIS A 27 17.73 5.60 -7.22
C HIS A 27 16.70 5.66 -6.09
N VAL A 28 16.45 4.53 -5.41
CA VAL A 28 15.53 4.46 -4.27
C VAL A 28 16.21 4.97 -3.00
N ALA A 29 17.45 4.55 -2.75
CA ALA A 29 18.22 4.95 -1.58
C ALA A 29 18.50 6.45 -1.51
N ALA A 30 18.59 7.14 -2.66
CA ALA A 30 18.77 8.59 -2.75
C ALA A 30 17.54 9.41 -2.31
N GLY A 31 16.38 8.77 -2.08
CA GLY A 31 15.14 9.44 -1.75
C GLY A 31 14.41 10.01 -2.98
N LEU A 32 13.44 10.92 -2.77
CA LEU A 32 12.72 11.53 -3.90
C LEU A 32 13.62 12.51 -4.64
N THR A 33 14.03 12.11 -5.83
CA THR A 33 14.74 12.96 -6.80
C THR A 33 13.99 12.95 -8.12
N TRP A 34 14.11 14.02 -8.91
CA TRP A 34 13.50 14.06 -10.25
C TRP A 34 14.04 12.95 -11.16
N GLU A 35 15.33 12.65 -11.04
CA GLU A 35 15.97 11.53 -11.73
C GLU A 35 15.37 10.19 -11.28
N GLY A 36 15.23 9.96 -9.98
CA GLY A 36 14.64 8.74 -9.43
C GLY A 36 13.17 8.57 -9.86
N ILE A 37 12.38 9.64 -9.87
CA ILE A 37 11.01 9.59 -10.38
C ILE A 37 11.00 9.25 -11.88
N GLY A 38 11.84 9.91 -12.69
CA GLY A 38 11.96 9.58 -14.12
C GLY A 38 12.34 8.11 -14.34
N TRP A 39 13.30 7.61 -13.57
CA TRP A 39 13.73 6.22 -13.58
C TRP A 39 12.59 5.26 -13.22
N ALA A 40 11.83 5.55 -12.17
CA ALA A 40 10.72 4.71 -11.70
C ALA A 40 9.66 4.46 -12.77
N PHE A 41 9.41 5.44 -13.64
CA PHE A 41 8.41 5.35 -14.72
C PHE A 41 8.95 4.76 -16.03
N THR A 42 10.27 4.59 -16.17
CA THR A 42 10.90 4.20 -17.43
C THR A 42 11.65 2.87 -17.38
N HIS A 43 12.01 2.38 -16.19
CA HIS A 43 12.83 1.18 -16.03
C HIS A 43 12.17 0.10 -15.19
N ALA A 44 12.33 -1.15 -15.62
CA ALA A 44 12.09 -2.32 -14.79
C ALA A 44 13.34 -2.62 -13.95
N TYR A 45 13.16 -3.01 -12.70
CA TYR A 45 14.25 -3.38 -11.79
C TYR A 45 13.84 -4.58 -10.95
N ALA A 46 14.78 -5.50 -10.70
CA ALA A 46 14.52 -6.77 -10.02
C ALA A 46 13.29 -7.51 -10.60
N ALA A 47 13.25 -7.64 -11.93
CA ALA A 47 12.17 -8.25 -12.72
C ALA A 47 10.78 -7.59 -12.62
N ASN A 48 10.66 -6.42 -12.00
CA ASN A 48 9.38 -5.76 -11.81
C ASN A 48 9.35 -4.31 -12.34
N TRP A 49 8.18 -3.90 -12.85
CA TRP A 49 7.88 -2.51 -13.19
C TRP A 49 6.66 -2.02 -12.41
N HIS A 50 6.90 -1.20 -11.38
CA HIS A 50 5.86 -0.63 -10.52
C HIS A 50 6.27 0.77 -10.05
N PRO A 51 6.05 1.81 -10.88
CA PRO A 51 6.54 3.16 -10.64
C PRO A 51 6.10 3.75 -9.30
N LEU A 52 4.82 3.59 -8.95
CA LEU A 52 4.27 4.16 -7.70
C LEU A 52 4.84 3.48 -6.46
N THR A 53 5.15 2.18 -6.53
CA THR A 53 5.82 1.46 -5.46
C THR A 53 7.23 2.00 -5.27
N TRP A 54 7.98 2.23 -6.35
CA TRP A 54 9.32 2.81 -6.29
C TRP A 54 9.32 4.21 -5.68
N VAL A 55 8.41 5.08 -6.14
CA VAL A 55 8.26 6.43 -5.60
C VAL A 55 7.87 6.40 -4.11
N SER A 56 7.01 5.45 -3.70
CA SER A 56 6.67 5.29 -2.29
C SER A 56 7.87 4.85 -1.45
N HIS A 57 8.73 3.97 -1.96
CA HIS A 57 9.96 3.57 -1.26
C HIS A 57 10.99 4.69 -1.21
N MET A 58 11.14 5.49 -2.28
CA MET A 58 11.97 6.70 -2.27
C MET A 58 11.55 7.67 -1.16
N LEU A 59 10.24 7.88 -0.98
CA LEU A 59 9.73 8.72 0.10
C LEU A 59 10.13 8.16 1.48
N ASP A 60 10.02 6.85 1.70
CA ASP A 60 10.43 6.25 2.97
C ASP A 60 11.93 6.35 3.22
N CYS A 61 12.76 6.13 2.19
CA CYS A 61 14.21 6.33 2.29
C CYS A 61 14.56 7.77 2.64
N GLN A 62 13.82 8.76 2.10
CA GLN A 62 14.03 10.17 2.43
C GLN A 62 13.61 10.51 3.87
N LEU A 63 12.52 9.93 4.37
CA LEU A 63 11.98 10.24 5.70
C LEU A 63 12.68 9.48 6.83
N PHE A 64 13.04 8.23 6.60
CA PHE A 64 13.53 7.31 7.63
C PHE A 64 14.97 6.88 7.42
N GLY A 65 15.57 7.17 6.28
CA GLY A 65 16.89 6.70 5.89
C GLY A 65 16.88 5.25 5.40
N VAL A 66 18.08 4.74 5.11
CA VAL A 66 18.33 3.40 4.57
C VAL A 66 19.15 2.59 5.57
N GLY A 67 18.76 1.33 5.78
CA GLY A 67 19.48 0.36 6.62
C GLY A 67 18.64 -0.23 7.76
N ASP A 68 19.22 -1.15 8.53
CA ASP A 68 18.49 -1.98 9.49
C ASP A 68 17.72 -1.20 10.56
N ARG A 69 18.21 0.01 10.92
CA ARG A 69 17.56 0.88 11.90
C ARG A 69 16.27 1.53 11.37
N SER A 70 16.11 1.63 10.05
CA SER A 70 14.90 2.19 9.43
C SER A 70 13.90 1.11 8.96
N ALA A 71 14.30 -0.17 8.94
CA ALA A 71 13.45 -1.28 8.50
C ALA A 71 12.06 -1.28 9.14
N GLY A 72 11.99 -1.11 10.46
CA GLY A 72 10.72 -1.06 11.18
C GLY A 72 9.78 0.04 10.69
N ALA A 73 10.29 1.22 10.31
CA ALA A 73 9.48 2.32 9.79
C ALA A 73 8.89 1.96 8.41
N HIS A 74 9.68 1.32 7.54
CA HIS A 74 9.23 0.89 6.21
C HIS A 74 8.13 -0.18 6.30
N HIS A 75 8.24 -1.12 7.25
CA HIS A 75 7.17 -2.09 7.53
C HIS A 75 5.90 -1.42 8.06
N LEU A 76 6.04 -0.43 8.96
CA LEU A 76 4.91 0.30 9.52
C LEU A 76 4.14 1.10 8.47
N VAL A 77 4.82 1.64 7.44
CA VAL A 77 4.15 2.33 6.33
C VAL A 77 3.25 1.36 5.55
N SER A 78 3.74 0.16 5.20
CA SER A 78 2.92 -0.86 4.53
C SER A 78 1.73 -1.30 5.38
N ALA A 79 1.91 -1.48 6.69
CA ALA A 79 0.83 -1.77 7.64
C ALA A 79 -0.19 -0.62 7.73
N GLY A 80 0.28 0.63 7.70
CA GLY A 80 -0.55 1.83 7.65
C GLY A 80 -1.43 1.89 6.40
N ILE A 81 -0.84 1.64 5.22
CA ILE A 81 -1.58 1.58 3.94
C ILE A 81 -2.65 0.47 3.99
N HIS A 82 -2.33 -0.71 4.54
CA HIS A 82 -3.32 -1.78 4.69
C HIS A 82 -4.47 -1.42 5.65
N ALA A 83 -4.18 -0.70 6.74
CA ALA A 83 -5.22 -0.18 7.62
C ALA A 83 -6.15 0.80 6.90
N VAL A 84 -5.60 1.68 6.06
CA VAL A 84 -6.40 2.57 5.19
C VAL A 84 -7.25 1.77 4.22
N ASN A 85 -6.71 0.69 3.62
CA ASN A 85 -7.48 -0.20 2.75
C ASN A 85 -8.67 -0.85 3.46
N ALA A 86 -8.50 -1.31 4.70
CA ALA A 86 -9.60 -1.86 5.49
C ALA A 86 -10.70 -0.82 5.74
N VAL A 87 -10.32 0.43 6.03
CA VAL A 87 -11.27 1.54 6.20
C VAL A 87 -11.99 1.86 4.89
N LEU A 88 -11.28 1.91 3.76
CA LEU A 88 -11.87 2.12 2.44
C LEU A 88 -12.86 1.01 2.08
N LEU A 89 -12.52 -0.25 2.37
CA LEU A 89 -13.40 -1.40 2.16
C LEU A 89 -14.67 -1.28 3.01
N TYR A 90 -14.56 -0.93 4.30
CA TYR A 90 -15.70 -0.69 5.17
C TYR A 90 -16.64 0.38 4.61
N GLN A 91 -16.08 1.53 4.20
CA GLN A 91 -16.86 2.63 3.63
C GLN A 91 -17.55 2.23 2.33
N LEU A 92 -16.84 1.54 1.45
CA LEU A 92 -17.38 1.04 0.18
C LEU A 92 -18.58 0.13 0.43
N LEU A 93 -18.39 -0.94 1.21
CA LEU A 93 -19.46 -1.90 1.53
C LEU A 93 -20.63 -1.24 2.27
N GLY A 94 -20.35 -0.34 3.22
CA GLY A 94 -21.38 0.41 3.94
C GLY A 94 -22.23 1.28 3.01
N SER A 95 -21.60 1.93 2.02
CA SER A 95 -22.28 2.78 1.05
C SER A 95 -23.09 2.02 0.00
N THR A 96 -22.66 0.82 -0.39
CA THR A 96 -23.32 0.04 -1.46
C THR A 96 -24.34 -0.97 -0.95
N THR A 97 -24.18 -1.49 0.27
CA THR A 97 -25.09 -2.52 0.84
C THR A 97 -26.05 -1.99 1.90
N GLY A 98 -25.74 -0.85 2.53
CA GLY A 98 -26.46 -0.34 3.70
C GLY A 98 -26.26 -1.13 5.00
N ALA A 99 -25.66 -2.33 4.95
CA ALA A 99 -25.48 -3.23 6.09
C ALA A 99 -24.21 -2.93 6.90
N ARG A 100 -24.25 -1.84 7.69
CA ARG A 100 -23.07 -1.31 8.42
C ARG A 100 -22.31 -2.37 9.25
N TRP A 101 -23.01 -3.21 10.00
CA TRP A 101 -22.37 -4.21 10.87
C TRP A 101 -21.70 -5.34 10.09
N THR A 102 -22.37 -5.86 9.05
CA THR A 102 -21.78 -6.88 8.18
C THR A 102 -20.54 -6.33 7.47
N SER A 103 -20.60 -5.10 6.96
CA SER A 103 -19.45 -4.41 6.37
C SER A 103 -18.29 -4.25 7.35
N ALA A 104 -18.57 -3.95 8.62
CA ALA A 104 -17.55 -3.85 9.66
C ALA A 104 -16.87 -5.20 9.92
N TRP A 105 -17.63 -6.29 9.97
CA TRP A 105 -17.08 -7.64 10.13
C TRP A 105 -16.21 -8.06 8.96
N VAL A 106 -16.65 -7.79 7.72
CA VAL A 106 -15.87 -8.09 6.51
C VAL A 106 -14.57 -7.27 6.48
N ALA A 107 -14.64 -5.98 6.78
CA ALA A 107 -13.45 -5.12 6.84
C ALA A 107 -12.49 -5.54 7.95
N LEU A 108 -13.00 -5.94 9.12
CA LEU A 108 -12.19 -6.46 10.20
C LEU A 108 -11.51 -7.76 9.79
N ALA A 109 -12.26 -8.70 9.20
CA ALA A 109 -11.73 -9.96 8.69
C ALA A 109 -10.61 -9.69 7.67
N PHE A 110 -10.83 -8.81 6.70
CA PHE A 110 -9.82 -8.38 5.72
C PHE A 110 -8.57 -7.78 6.38
N ALA A 111 -8.76 -6.97 7.42
CA ALA A 111 -7.66 -6.36 8.13
C ALA A 111 -6.79 -7.43 8.81
N VAL A 112 -7.40 -8.37 9.54
CA VAL A 112 -6.70 -9.38 10.36
C VAL A 112 -6.31 -10.66 9.61
N HIS A 113 -6.74 -10.82 8.35
CA HIS A 113 -6.62 -12.09 7.63
C HIS A 113 -5.14 -12.51 7.45
N PRO A 114 -4.73 -13.71 7.87
CA PRO A 114 -3.33 -14.16 7.84
C PRO A 114 -2.76 -14.29 6.41
N LEU A 115 -3.59 -14.51 5.38
CA LEU A 115 -3.14 -14.45 3.97
C LEU A 115 -2.61 -13.08 3.52
N ARG A 116 -2.77 -12.02 4.32
CA ARG A 116 -2.19 -10.70 4.04
C ARG A 116 -0.82 -10.53 4.69
N VAL A 117 -0.32 -11.51 5.44
CA VAL A 117 0.97 -11.40 6.15
C VAL A 117 2.12 -11.21 5.16
N GLU A 118 2.14 -11.91 4.03
CA GLU A 118 3.18 -11.71 3.00
C GLU A 118 3.09 -10.31 2.39
N SER A 119 1.89 -9.88 1.96
CA SER A 119 1.70 -8.55 1.35
C SER A 119 1.87 -7.36 2.32
N VAL A 120 1.74 -7.57 3.64
CA VAL A 120 1.71 -6.49 4.65
C VAL A 120 2.94 -6.46 5.54
N ALA A 121 3.49 -7.63 5.89
CA ALA A 121 4.66 -7.71 6.76
C ALA A 121 5.97 -7.60 5.98
N TRP A 122 5.99 -7.90 4.68
CA TRP A 122 7.18 -7.74 3.86
C TRP A 122 7.26 -6.31 3.31
N ALA A 123 8.36 -5.59 3.58
CA ALA A 123 8.54 -4.21 3.12
C ALA A 123 8.48 -4.11 1.58
N SER A 124 9.09 -5.06 0.88
CA SER A 124 9.09 -5.15 -0.59
C SER A 124 7.73 -5.44 -1.23
N GLU A 125 6.76 -6.00 -0.49
CA GLU A 125 5.42 -6.28 -1.01
C GLU A 125 4.47 -5.07 -1.04
N ARG A 126 5.02 -3.87 -0.87
CA ARG A 126 4.25 -2.61 -0.91
C ARG A 126 3.39 -2.45 -2.17
N LYS A 127 3.80 -3.06 -3.28
CA LYS A 127 3.03 -3.08 -4.54
C LYS A 127 1.60 -3.59 -4.35
N ASP A 128 1.37 -4.60 -3.53
CA ASP A 128 0.05 -5.20 -3.33
C ASP A 128 -0.88 -4.31 -2.50
N VAL A 129 -0.36 -3.72 -1.43
CA VAL A 129 -1.15 -2.81 -0.57
C VAL A 129 -1.46 -1.49 -1.27
N LEU A 130 -0.54 -0.97 -2.10
CA LEU A 130 -0.82 0.20 -2.94
C LEU A 130 -1.85 -0.12 -4.04
N SER A 131 -1.75 -1.29 -4.68
CA SER A 131 -2.73 -1.71 -5.68
C SER A 131 -4.13 -1.84 -5.06
N GLY A 132 -4.23 -2.43 -3.86
CA GLY A 132 -5.48 -2.49 -3.10
C GLY A 132 -6.07 -1.11 -2.78
N PHE A 133 -5.21 -0.13 -2.45
CA PHE A 133 -5.64 1.25 -2.19
C PHE A 133 -6.30 1.89 -3.41
N PHE A 134 -5.62 1.86 -4.56
CA PHE A 134 -6.17 2.42 -5.80
C PHE A 134 -7.38 1.65 -6.30
N PHE A 135 -7.43 0.33 -6.08
CA PHE A 135 -8.59 -0.49 -6.40
C PHE A 135 -9.83 -0.07 -5.61
N PHE A 136 -9.73 0.06 -4.28
CA PHE A 136 -10.87 0.47 -3.46
C PHE A 136 -11.30 1.92 -3.75
N LEU A 137 -10.35 2.83 -4.03
CA LEU A 137 -10.69 4.18 -4.49
C LEU A 137 -11.45 4.17 -5.81
N THR A 138 -11.01 3.37 -6.78
CA THR A 138 -11.68 3.21 -8.08
C THR A 138 -13.10 2.70 -7.91
N LEU A 139 -13.29 1.63 -7.12
CA LEU A 139 -14.62 1.09 -6.85
C LEU A 139 -15.54 2.10 -6.17
N ARG A 140 -15.01 2.88 -5.22
CA ARG A 140 -15.78 3.91 -4.52
C ARG A 140 -16.16 5.06 -5.45
N ALA A 141 -15.23 5.51 -6.30
CA ALA A 141 -15.50 6.53 -7.31
C ALA A 141 -16.56 6.05 -8.30
N TYR A 142 -16.49 4.80 -8.74
CA TYR A 142 -17.49 4.18 -9.62
C TYR A 142 -18.86 4.08 -8.94
N ALA A 143 -18.92 3.58 -7.70
CA ALA A 143 -20.17 3.49 -6.94
C ALA A 143 -20.82 4.86 -6.77
N TRP A 144 -20.04 5.88 -6.44
CA TRP A 144 -20.50 7.27 -6.35
C TRP A 144 -21.01 7.80 -7.70
N HIS A 145 -20.30 7.50 -8.79
CA HIS A 145 -20.70 7.91 -10.14
C HIS A 145 -22.05 7.28 -10.55
N VAL A 146 -22.28 6.02 -10.21
CA VAL A 146 -23.55 5.34 -10.50
C VAL A 146 -24.68 5.81 -9.59
N ALA A 147 -24.40 6.14 -8.33
CA ALA A 147 -25.40 6.62 -7.38
C ALA A 147 -25.90 8.04 -7.66
N ARG A 148 -25.19 8.83 -8.46
CA ARG A 148 -25.62 10.15 -8.92
C ARG A 148 -26.31 10.03 -10.28
N PRO A 149 -27.63 10.27 -10.39
CA PRO A 149 -28.28 10.36 -11.70
C PRO A 149 -27.67 11.54 -12.46
N SER A 150 -27.12 11.32 -13.65
CA SER A 150 -26.77 12.39 -14.58
C SER A 150 -27.87 12.49 -15.63
N ALA A 151 -28.29 13.73 -15.96
CA ALA A 151 -29.31 13.97 -16.99
C ALA A 151 -28.93 13.36 -18.35
N ALA A 152 -27.62 13.27 -18.65
CA ALA A 152 -27.08 12.63 -19.84
C ALA A 152 -27.26 11.10 -19.91
N ARG A 153 -27.70 10.42 -18.83
CA ARG A 153 -28.03 8.99 -18.82
C ARG A 153 -29.52 8.69 -19.05
N MET A 154 -30.38 9.71 -18.96
CA MET A 154 -31.83 9.57 -19.16
C MET A 154 -32.29 10.12 -20.53
N ALA A 155 -31.36 10.63 -21.34
CA ALA A 155 -31.58 11.12 -22.70
C ALA A 155 -31.00 10.13 -23.70
#